data_AF-A0AAV5AZU4-F1
#
_entry.id   AF-A0AAV5AZU4-F1
#
_cell.length_a   1.000
_cell.length_b   1.000
_cell.length_c   1.000
_cell.angle_alpha   90.00
_cell.angle_beta   90.00
_cell.angle_gamma   90.00
#
_symmetry.space_group_name_H-M   'P 1'
#
loop_
_entity.id
_entity.type
_entity.pdbx_description
1 polymer ?
#
loop_
_entity_poly.entity_id
_entity_poly.type
_entity_poly.pdbx_seq_one_letter_code
_entity_poly.pdbx_strand_id
1 'polypeptide(L)'
;MKYHHPDASDDKIKEHLKETKTKYDALYDFWAVLKAKGIFKTDTFWYFEPFGWVEQMKRVFGVLDKNIIYITRKWERWTGENGSSATFGTFVFDDITGFICEPYGPETTISNQDKRIPVGTYKLVWYTSANFHKKKYKKRVLQNGFPNLYNEKVPVSRHILIHAGVEGKDTLGCLLPATNIIKEKGVIVKTSNSRKMFFKIIDKIEEIGIENIKIIIKDEIK
;
A
#
# COMPACT_ATOMS: atom_id res chain seq x y z
N MET A 1 -0.84 -48.44 -5.59
CA MET A 1 -0.27 -47.64 -4.47
C MET A 1 -1.36 -46.66 -4.01
N LYS A 2 -1.93 -46.84 -2.81
CA LYS A 2 -2.89 -45.90 -2.23
C LYS A 2 -2.09 -44.84 -1.47
N TYR A 3 -2.21 -43.57 -1.86
CA TYR A 3 -1.58 -42.47 -1.12
C TYR A 3 -2.33 -42.25 0.20
N HIS A 4 -1.69 -42.57 1.33
CA HIS A 4 -2.15 -42.23 2.67
C HIS A 4 -1.43 -40.96 3.14
N HIS A 5 -2.15 -39.84 3.25
CA HIS A 5 -1.75 -38.71 4.08
C HIS A 5 -2.38 -38.90 5.47
N PRO A 6 -1.62 -39.09 6.57
CA PRO A 6 -2.20 -39.63 7.81
C PRO A 6 -2.97 -38.61 8.69
N ASP A 7 -2.96 -37.30 8.37
CA ASP A 7 -3.35 -36.27 9.36
C ASP A 7 -4.40 -35.24 8.88
N ALA A 8 -4.89 -35.35 7.63
CA ALA A 8 -5.86 -34.42 7.07
C ALA A 8 -7.24 -35.09 6.96
N SER A 9 -8.26 -34.50 7.59
CA SER A 9 -9.65 -34.96 7.41
C SER A 9 -10.08 -34.76 5.95
N ASP A 10 -10.97 -35.62 5.45
CA ASP A 10 -11.52 -35.54 4.09
C ASP A 10 -12.08 -34.14 3.75
N ASP A 11 -12.60 -33.43 4.76
CA ASP A 11 -13.11 -32.07 4.60
C ASP A 11 -11.99 -31.04 4.37
N LYS A 12 -10.86 -31.16 5.07
CA LYS A 12 -9.66 -30.31 4.83
C LYS A 12 -9.08 -30.55 3.44
N ILE A 13 -9.10 -31.80 2.98
CA ILE A 13 -8.64 -32.16 1.62
C ILE A 13 -9.59 -31.54 0.58
N LYS A 14 -10.90 -31.65 0.77
CA LYS A 14 -11.90 -31.04 -0.12
C LYS A 14 -11.81 -29.52 -0.15
N GLU A 15 -11.60 -28.89 0.99
CA GLU A 15 -11.40 -27.44 1.09
C GLU A 15 -10.14 -27.00 0.35
N HIS A 16 -9.01 -27.67 0.58
CA HIS A 16 -7.76 -27.39 -0.12
C HIS A 16 -7.87 -27.62 -1.63
N LEU A 17 -8.57 -28.67 -2.06
CA LEU A 17 -8.85 -28.93 -3.47
C LEU A 17 -9.73 -27.84 -4.09
N LYS A 18 -10.73 -27.34 -3.36
CA LYS A 18 -11.60 -26.25 -3.80
C LYS A 18 -10.82 -24.94 -3.92
N GLU A 19 -9.98 -24.61 -2.94
CA GLU A 19 -9.07 -23.46 -3.03
C GLU A 19 -8.11 -23.58 -4.21
N THR A 20 -7.52 -24.77 -4.39
CA THR A 20 -6.59 -25.06 -5.48
C THR A 20 -7.28 -24.89 -6.83
N LYS A 21 -8.47 -25.48 -7.00
CA LYS A 21 -9.29 -25.32 -8.20
C LYS A 21 -9.63 -23.86 -8.47
N THR A 22 -10.01 -23.10 -7.44
CA THR A 22 -10.33 -21.67 -7.59
C THR A 22 -9.10 -20.87 -8.05
N LYS A 23 -7.90 -21.20 -7.54
CA LYS A 23 -6.63 -20.60 -8.00
C LYS A 23 -6.31 -20.96 -9.45
N TYR A 24 -6.57 -22.20 -9.87
CA TYR A 24 -6.41 -22.63 -11.26
C TYR A 24 -7.41 -21.92 -12.19
N ASP A 25 -8.69 -21.87 -11.83
CA ASP A 25 -9.73 -21.23 -12.64
C ASP A 25 -9.42 -19.74 -12.83
N ALA A 26 -9.05 -19.03 -11.76
CA ALA A 26 -8.63 -17.63 -11.83
C ALA A 26 -7.38 -17.41 -12.69
N LEU A 27 -6.44 -18.37 -12.69
CA LEU A 27 -5.26 -18.34 -13.55
C LEU A 27 -5.65 -18.49 -15.03
N TYR A 28 -6.52 -19.44 -15.36
CA TYR A 28 -6.99 -19.65 -16.73
C TYR A 28 -7.80 -18.46 -17.27
N ASP A 29 -8.66 -17.86 -16.45
CA ASP A 29 -9.41 -16.66 -16.81
C ASP A 29 -8.48 -15.48 -17.09
N PHE A 30 -7.46 -15.28 -16.24
CA PHE A 30 -6.45 -14.25 -16.45
C PHE A 30 -5.66 -14.48 -17.75
N TRP A 31 -5.30 -15.72 -18.06
CA TRP A 31 -4.62 -16.07 -19.32
C TRP A 31 -5.46 -15.78 -20.55
N ALA A 32 -6.77 -16.06 -20.51
CA ALA A 32 -7.68 -15.75 -21.61
C ALA A 32 -7.67 -14.24 -21.92
N VAL A 33 -7.63 -13.39 -20.89
CA VAL A 33 -7.49 -11.93 -21.04
C VAL A 33 -6.17 -11.54 -21.70
N LEU A 34 -5.05 -12.13 -21.28
CA LEU A 34 -3.73 -11.81 -21.85
C LEU A 34 -3.59 -12.26 -23.31
N LYS A 35 -4.14 -13.43 -23.66
CA LYS A 35 -4.19 -13.94 -25.04
C LYS A 35 -5.05 -13.02 -25.92
N ALA A 36 -6.23 -12.62 -25.44
CA ALA A 36 -7.10 -11.68 -26.14
C ALA A 36 -6.43 -10.31 -26.37
N LYS A 37 -5.53 -9.89 -25.49
CA LYS A 37 -4.74 -8.66 -25.62
C LYS A 37 -3.47 -8.81 -26.47
N GLY A 38 -3.19 -10.00 -27.02
CA GLY A 38 -2.02 -10.25 -27.87
C GLY A 38 -0.66 -10.15 -27.16
N ILE A 39 -0.67 -10.22 -25.81
CA ILE A 39 0.53 -10.02 -24.98
C ILE A 39 1.48 -11.22 -25.08
N PHE A 40 0.94 -12.43 -25.26
CA PHE A 40 1.73 -13.64 -25.49
C PHE A 40 1.44 -14.21 -26.88
N LYS A 41 2.50 -14.54 -27.62
CA LYS A 41 2.44 -15.09 -28.99
C LYS A 41 2.71 -16.60 -29.04
N THR A 42 2.77 -17.28 -27.90
CA THR A 42 3.13 -18.70 -27.81
C THR A 42 2.09 -19.47 -27.00
N ASP A 43 1.79 -20.69 -27.42
CA ASP A 43 0.99 -21.64 -26.63
C ASP A 43 1.87 -22.40 -25.59
N THR A 44 3.15 -22.05 -25.48
CA THR A 44 4.10 -22.71 -24.57
C THR A 44 3.98 -22.20 -23.14
N PHE A 45 3.68 -23.11 -22.23
CA PHE A 45 3.47 -22.86 -20.81
C PHE A 45 4.74 -23.18 -20.01
N TRP A 46 5.28 -22.19 -19.29
CA TRP A 46 6.31 -22.43 -18.28
C TRP A 46 5.64 -22.52 -16.91
N TYR A 47 5.60 -23.72 -16.32
CA TYR A 47 5.08 -23.92 -14.98
C TYR A 47 6.03 -23.28 -13.96
N PHE A 48 5.54 -22.24 -13.28
CA PHE A 48 6.15 -21.66 -12.09
C PHE A 48 5.11 -21.65 -10.99
N GLU A 49 5.54 -21.71 -9.72
CA GLU A 49 4.63 -21.65 -8.56
C GLU A 49 3.58 -20.54 -8.73
N PRO A 50 2.29 -20.90 -8.87
CA PRO A 50 1.32 -20.07 -9.58
C PRO A 50 1.02 -18.74 -8.88
N PHE A 51 1.19 -18.66 -7.56
CA PHE A 51 0.85 -17.45 -6.82
C PHE A 51 1.89 -16.32 -6.99
N GLY A 52 3.18 -16.65 -6.85
CA GLY A 52 4.25 -15.65 -6.97
C GLY A 52 4.33 -15.06 -8.37
N TRP A 53 4.17 -15.91 -9.40
CA TRP A 53 4.16 -15.46 -10.79
C TRP A 53 2.90 -14.67 -11.15
N VAL A 54 1.71 -15.07 -10.70
CA VAL A 54 0.48 -14.29 -10.94
C VAL A 54 0.55 -12.92 -10.27
N GLU A 55 1.02 -12.82 -9.04
CA GLU A 55 1.18 -11.53 -8.37
C GLU A 55 2.25 -10.66 -9.06
N GLN A 56 3.35 -11.27 -9.52
CA GLN A 56 4.34 -10.58 -10.34
C GLN A 56 3.76 -10.13 -11.69
N MET A 57 2.90 -10.94 -12.31
CA MET A 57 2.27 -10.61 -13.58
C MET A 57 1.13 -9.60 -13.43
N LYS A 58 0.40 -9.56 -12.31
CA LYS A 58 -0.49 -8.45 -11.98
C LYS A 58 0.27 -7.14 -11.86
N ARG A 59 1.49 -7.16 -11.29
CA ARG A 59 2.38 -6.00 -11.22
C ARG A 59 2.94 -5.60 -12.60
N VAL A 60 3.35 -6.58 -13.43
CA VAL A 60 3.94 -6.33 -14.76
C VAL A 60 2.89 -5.93 -15.80
N PHE A 61 1.67 -6.46 -15.74
CA PHE A 61 0.59 -6.22 -16.71
C PHE A 61 -0.48 -5.22 -16.23
N GLY A 62 -0.27 -4.54 -15.10
CA GLY A 62 -1.19 -3.49 -14.63
C GLY A 62 -2.55 -4.03 -14.14
N VAL A 63 -2.58 -5.25 -13.59
CA VAL A 63 -3.79 -5.84 -12.97
C VAL A 63 -3.74 -5.63 -11.45
N LEU A 64 -3.27 -4.45 -11.04
CA LEU A 64 -3.49 -3.95 -9.70
C LEU A 64 -4.87 -3.30 -9.69
N ASP A 65 -5.64 -3.59 -8.65
CA ASP A 65 -6.92 -2.92 -8.45
C ASP A 65 -6.68 -1.40 -8.39
N LYS A 66 -7.25 -0.68 -9.35
CA LYS A 66 -7.15 0.78 -9.48
C LYS A 66 -7.72 1.54 -8.29
N ASN A 67 -8.52 0.87 -7.46
CA ASN A 67 -9.08 1.43 -6.24
C ASN A 67 -8.23 1.11 -4.99
N ILE A 68 -7.07 0.47 -5.14
CA ILE A 68 -6.19 0.13 -4.03
C ILE A 68 -4.86 0.88 -4.14
N ILE A 69 -4.49 1.55 -3.04
CA ILE A 69 -3.16 2.10 -2.82
C ILE A 69 -2.31 1.01 -2.15
N TYR A 70 -1.34 0.49 -2.87
CA TYR A 70 -0.39 -0.49 -2.33
C TYR A 70 0.83 0.24 -1.78
N ILE A 71 1.14 0.03 -0.51
CA ILE A 71 2.32 0.58 0.17
C ILE A 71 3.22 -0.58 0.59
N THR A 72 4.50 -0.46 0.27
CA THR A 72 5.54 -1.41 0.66
C THR A 72 6.63 -0.67 1.41
N ARG A 73 6.78 -0.92 2.71
CA ARG A 73 7.88 -0.38 3.51
C ARG A 73 9.16 -1.16 3.21
N LYS A 74 10.29 -0.46 3.06
CA LYS A 74 11.53 -1.07 2.54
C LYS A 74 12.78 -0.68 3.30
N TRP A 75 12.84 0.54 3.82
CA TRP A 75 14.04 1.07 4.44
C TRP A 75 13.70 1.76 5.75
N GLU A 76 14.61 1.67 6.70
CA GLU A 76 14.55 2.44 7.95
C GLU A 76 15.83 3.24 8.11
N ARG A 77 15.70 4.42 8.70
CA ARG A 77 16.83 5.22 9.15
C ARG A 77 16.59 5.67 10.58
N TRP A 78 17.49 5.27 11.46
CA TRP A 78 17.63 5.80 12.80
C TRP A 78 18.76 6.82 12.85
N THR A 79 18.51 7.99 13.45
CA THR A 79 19.49 9.09 13.60
C THR A 79 19.83 9.39 15.05
N GLY A 80 19.22 8.69 16.01
CA GLY A 80 19.32 9.00 17.45
C GLY A 80 18.12 9.76 18.01
N GLU A 81 17.27 10.32 17.15
CA GLU A 81 16.05 11.04 17.52
C GLU A 81 14.91 10.70 16.55
N ASN A 82 13.66 10.64 17.01
CA ASN A 82 12.52 10.28 16.17
C ASN A 82 12.28 11.30 15.03
N GLY A 83 12.44 12.60 15.30
CA GLY A 83 12.10 13.66 14.33
C GLY A 83 12.92 13.62 13.03
N SER A 84 14.16 13.13 13.08
CA SER A 84 15.01 12.94 11.90
C SER A 84 15.16 11.47 11.47
N SER A 85 14.46 10.57 12.16
CA SER A 85 14.35 9.16 11.82
C SER A 85 13.07 8.90 11.03
N ALA A 86 13.10 7.93 10.12
CA ALA A 86 11.92 7.60 9.33
C ALA A 86 11.96 6.16 8.81
N THR A 87 10.75 5.67 8.51
CA THR A 87 10.53 4.50 7.68
C THR A 87 10.19 4.97 6.27
N PHE A 88 10.89 4.45 5.27
CA PHE A 88 10.65 4.77 3.86
C PHE A 88 10.12 3.55 3.12
N GLY A 89 9.22 3.81 2.18
CA GLY A 89 8.65 2.79 1.33
C GLY A 89 8.35 3.29 -0.07
N THR A 90 7.84 2.40 -0.91
CA THR A 90 7.28 2.72 -2.22
C THR A 90 5.77 2.53 -2.18
N PHE A 91 5.04 3.28 -3.01
CA PHE A 91 3.63 3.03 -3.22
C PHE A 91 3.25 3.00 -4.70
N VAL A 92 2.15 2.32 -5.00
CA VAL A 92 1.50 2.27 -6.31
C VAL A 92 0.00 2.49 -6.12
N PHE A 93 -0.58 3.39 -6.91
CA PHE A 93 -2.01 3.67 -6.94
C PHE A 93 -2.42 3.97 -8.38
N ASP A 94 -3.03 2.98 -9.03
CA ASP A 94 -3.28 3.00 -10.48
C ASP A 94 -1.99 3.33 -11.27
N ASP A 95 -1.96 4.44 -12.01
CA ASP A 95 -0.81 4.94 -12.77
C ASP A 95 0.17 5.78 -11.91
N ILE A 96 -0.20 6.08 -10.66
CA ILE A 96 0.60 6.90 -9.75
C ILE A 96 1.57 6.00 -8.97
N THR A 97 2.86 6.28 -9.09
CA THR A 97 3.91 5.64 -8.30
C THR A 97 4.74 6.67 -7.55
N GLY A 98 5.27 6.28 -6.40
CA GLY A 98 6.12 7.16 -5.60
C GLY A 98 6.65 6.52 -4.34
N PHE A 99 7.03 7.38 -3.40
CA PHE A 99 7.59 6.98 -2.11
C PHE A 99 6.69 7.42 -0.97
N ILE A 100 6.77 6.72 0.15
CA ILE A 100 6.15 7.10 1.40
C ILE A 100 7.23 7.32 2.46
N CYS A 101 7.00 8.28 3.35
CA CYS A 101 7.74 8.48 4.58
C CYS A 101 6.75 8.36 5.77
N GLU A 102 7.15 7.59 6.78
CA GLU A 102 6.40 7.30 8.01
C GLU A 102 7.36 7.43 9.22
N PRO A 103 6.86 7.50 10.46
CA PRO A 103 7.73 7.44 11.63
C PRO A 103 8.63 6.20 11.63
N TYR A 104 9.81 6.34 12.23
CA TYR A 104 10.70 5.21 12.50
C TYR A 104 10.15 4.30 13.60
N GLY A 105 10.62 3.05 13.62
CA GLY A 105 10.44 2.15 14.75
C GLY A 105 9.18 1.29 14.67
N PRO A 106 8.88 0.54 15.73
CA PRO A 106 7.89 -0.52 15.68
C PRO A 106 6.48 0.01 15.41
N GLU A 107 5.66 -0.84 14.81
CA GLU A 107 4.24 -0.57 14.66
C GLU A 107 3.54 -0.47 16.02
N THR A 108 2.50 0.35 16.09
CA THR A 108 1.63 0.42 17.26
C THR A 108 0.20 0.70 16.82
N THR A 109 -0.78 0.24 17.61
CA THR A 109 -2.19 0.63 17.49
C THR A 109 -2.53 1.83 18.39
N ILE A 110 -1.67 2.16 19.35
CA ILE A 110 -1.91 3.16 20.39
C ILE A 110 -1.84 4.58 19.79
N SER A 111 -2.86 5.39 20.10
CA SER A 111 -2.94 6.80 19.68
C SER A 111 -1.87 7.68 20.35
N ASN A 112 -1.56 8.82 19.72
CA ASN A 112 -0.61 9.82 20.21
C ASN A 112 0.82 9.31 20.43
N GLN A 113 1.22 8.27 19.70
CA GLN A 113 2.60 7.81 19.64
C GLN A 113 3.18 8.14 18.27
N ASP A 114 4.39 8.70 18.26
CA ASP A 114 5.18 8.93 17.05
C ASP A 114 5.73 7.61 16.50
N LYS A 115 4.82 6.77 15.99
CA LYS A 115 5.06 5.40 15.55
C LYS A 115 4.15 5.06 14.41
N ARG A 116 4.66 4.25 13.47
CA ARG A 116 3.89 3.78 12.33
C ARG A 116 2.71 2.90 12.73
N ILE A 117 1.71 2.83 11.85
CA ILE A 117 0.57 1.92 12.01
C ILE A 117 0.92 0.49 11.61
N PRO A 118 0.17 -0.53 12.05
CA PRO A 118 0.47 -1.90 11.68
C PRO A 118 0.30 -2.18 10.19
N VAL A 119 0.97 -3.21 9.69
CA VAL A 119 0.64 -3.78 8.36
C VAL A 119 -0.83 -4.22 8.31
N GLY A 120 -1.45 -4.12 7.13
CA GLY A 120 -2.85 -4.51 6.97
C GLY A 120 -3.59 -3.74 5.89
N THR A 121 -4.90 -3.93 5.88
CA THR A 121 -5.82 -3.25 4.96
C THR A 121 -6.59 -2.15 5.71
N TYR A 122 -6.67 -0.98 5.11
CA TYR A 122 -7.28 0.22 5.68
C TYR A 122 -8.34 0.77 4.74
N LYS A 123 -9.43 1.25 5.34
CA LYS A 123 -10.44 2.08 4.68
C LYS A 123 -10.08 3.55 4.88
N LEU A 124 -10.70 4.41 4.07
CA LEU A 124 -10.49 5.85 4.13
C LEU A 124 -11.80 6.60 4.44
N VAL A 125 -11.67 7.70 5.16
CA VAL A 125 -12.72 8.73 5.32
C VAL A 125 -12.10 10.11 5.22
N TRP A 126 -12.88 11.11 4.80
CA TRP A 126 -12.42 12.48 4.79
C TRP A 126 -12.33 13.04 6.20
N TYR A 127 -11.29 13.84 6.47
CA TYR A 127 -11.09 14.49 7.75
C TYR A 127 -10.63 15.94 7.57
N THR A 128 -11.08 16.81 8.48
CA THR A 128 -10.62 18.19 8.60
C THR A 128 -10.57 18.61 10.06
N SER A 129 -9.59 19.45 10.42
CA SER A 129 -9.47 20.07 11.74
C SER A 129 -8.85 21.46 11.64
N ALA A 130 -8.66 22.16 12.76
CA ALA A 130 -7.94 23.44 12.76
C ALA A 130 -6.55 23.33 12.13
N ASN A 131 -5.76 22.31 12.51
CA ASN A 131 -4.41 22.08 12.00
C ASN A 131 -4.39 21.42 10.60
N PHE A 132 -5.47 20.75 10.22
CA PHE A 132 -5.65 20.08 8.92
C PHE A 132 -6.89 20.62 8.21
N HIS A 133 -6.96 21.95 8.08
CA HIS A 133 -8.04 22.61 7.37
C HIS A 133 -7.80 22.58 5.86
N LYS A 134 -8.88 22.67 5.07
CA LYS A 134 -8.86 22.62 3.60
C LYS A 134 -7.90 23.61 2.93
N LYS A 135 -7.54 24.71 3.62
CA LYS A 135 -6.64 25.76 3.14
C LYS A 135 -5.18 25.60 3.60
N LYS A 136 -4.79 24.46 4.19
CA LYS A 136 -3.47 24.26 4.85
C LYS A 136 -2.30 24.60 3.95
N TYR A 137 -2.40 24.24 2.67
CA TYR A 137 -1.30 24.40 1.73
C TYR A 137 -1.33 25.70 0.92
N LYS A 138 -2.25 26.63 1.22
CA LYS A 138 -2.43 27.98 0.61
C LYS A 138 -2.62 28.01 -0.92
N LYS A 139 -1.71 27.39 -1.67
CA LYS A 139 -1.68 27.27 -3.14
C LYS A 139 -2.90 26.57 -3.73
N ARG A 140 -3.53 25.68 -2.96
CA ARG A 140 -4.72 24.93 -3.37
C ARG A 140 -5.63 24.72 -2.16
N VAL A 141 -6.92 24.93 -2.37
CA VAL A 141 -7.97 24.58 -1.40
C VAL A 141 -8.46 23.17 -1.72
N LEU A 142 -8.48 22.29 -0.72
CA LEU A 142 -9.01 20.94 -0.84
C LEU A 142 -10.55 20.96 -0.86
N GLN A 143 -11.18 20.13 -1.67
CA GLN A 143 -12.65 20.06 -1.71
C GLN A 143 -13.17 19.37 -0.45
N ASN A 144 -12.65 18.18 -0.14
CA ASN A 144 -13.20 17.34 0.93
C ASN A 144 -12.36 17.36 2.21
N GLY A 145 -11.03 17.39 2.11
CA GLY A 145 -10.13 17.43 3.25
C GLY A 145 -8.94 16.50 3.07
N PHE A 146 -8.51 15.86 4.16
CA PHE A 146 -7.39 14.91 4.17
C PHE A 146 -7.94 13.49 4.33
N PRO A 147 -7.44 12.51 3.56
CA PRO A 147 -7.79 11.11 3.76
C PRO A 147 -7.27 10.63 5.12
N ASN A 148 -8.17 10.05 5.92
CA ASN A 148 -7.88 9.47 7.23
C ASN A 148 -8.09 7.95 7.17
N LEU A 149 -7.05 7.20 7.55
CA LEU A 149 -7.02 5.76 7.52
C LEU A 149 -7.60 5.16 8.80
N TYR A 150 -8.33 4.06 8.65
CA TYR A 150 -8.80 3.26 9.78
C TYR A 150 -9.06 1.80 9.39
N ASN A 151 -9.07 0.94 10.40
CA ASN A 151 -9.55 -0.44 10.31
C ASN A 151 -10.02 -0.89 11.71
N GLU A 152 -10.23 -2.19 11.91
CA GLU A 152 -10.68 -2.75 13.19
C GLU A 152 -9.67 -2.55 14.33
N LYS A 153 -8.36 -2.48 14.03
CA LYS A 153 -7.29 -2.33 15.02
C LYS A 153 -6.88 -0.88 15.24
N VAL A 154 -7.07 -0.03 14.23
CA VAL A 154 -6.67 1.37 14.22
C VAL A 154 -7.92 2.23 14.03
N PRO A 155 -8.44 2.85 15.10
CA PRO A 155 -9.70 3.59 15.03
C PRO A 155 -9.54 4.90 14.24
N VAL A 156 -10.64 5.38 13.65
CA VAL A 156 -10.72 6.66 12.93
C VAL A 156 -10.20 7.84 13.76
N SER A 157 -10.42 7.80 15.08
CA SER A 157 -9.99 8.82 16.05
C SER A 157 -8.47 8.93 16.23
N ARG A 158 -7.68 7.99 15.68
CA ARG A 158 -6.22 8.10 15.68
C ARG A 158 -5.71 9.12 14.67
N HIS A 159 -6.54 9.54 13.72
CA HIS A 159 -6.21 10.57 12.73
C HIS A 159 -4.93 10.26 11.95
N ILE A 160 -4.87 9.06 11.38
CA ILE A 160 -3.77 8.63 10.53
C ILE A 160 -4.00 9.19 9.13
N LEU A 161 -3.43 10.36 8.86
CA LEU A 161 -3.72 11.11 7.65
C LEU A 161 -2.72 10.82 6.54
N ILE A 162 -3.17 10.92 5.30
CA ILE A 162 -2.29 11.18 4.16
C ILE A 162 -2.11 12.69 4.05
N HIS A 163 -0.88 13.19 4.17
CA HIS A 163 -0.62 14.62 4.02
C HIS A 163 0.81 14.91 3.56
N ALA A 164 1.06 16.13 3.09
CA ALA A 164 2.40 16.51 2.67
C ALA A 164 3.37 16.69 3.86
N GLY A 165 4.57 16.12 3.74
CA GLY A 165 5.69 16.15 4.69
C GLY A 165 6.91 15.44 4.09
N VAL A 166 8.10 15.61 4.65
CA VAL A 166 9.34 15.07 4.04
C VAL A 166 10.15 14.13 4.94
N GLU A 167 9.95 14.20 6.25
CA GLU A 167 10.72 13.47 7.27
C GLU A 167 9.88 13.20 8.54
N GLY A 168 10.45 12.47 9.51
CA GLY A 168 9.76 11.97 10.71
C GLY A 168 9.04 13.05 11.51
N LYS A 169 9.63 14.24 11.68
CA LYS A 169 9.03 15.34 12.45
C LYS A 169 7.68 15.83 11.91
N ASP A 170 7.39 15.55 10.65
CA ASP A 170 6.15 15.97 10.01
C ASP A 170 5.00 14.99 10.31
N THR A 171 5.26 13.87 10.98
CA THR A 171 4.30 12.79 11.20
C THR A 171 4.28 12.32 12.66
N LEU A 172 3.12 11.82 13.09
CA LEU A 172 2.93 11.07 14.34
C LEU A 172 2.19 9.76 14.06
N GLY A 173 2.51 9.14 12.91
CA GLY A 173 1.85 7.94 12.37
C GLY A 173 1.18 8.14 11.01
N CYS A 174 1.11 9.38 10.52
CA CYS A 174 0.63 9.74 9.19
C CYS A 174 1.51 9.19 8.05
N LEU A 175 0.91 9.09 6.87
CA LEU A 175 1.56 8.68 5.63
C LEU A 175 1.96 9.93 4.82
N LEU A 176 3.26 10.09 4.55
CA LEU A 176 3.80 11.24 3.81
C LEU A 176 4.19 10.84 2.38
N PRO A 177 3.33 11.04 1.36
CA PRO A 177 3.63 10.67 -0.02
C PRO A 177 4.60 11.64 -0.67
N ALA A 178 5.47 11.14 -1.54
CA ALA A 178 6.51 11.91 -2.21
C ALA A 178 6.83 11.35 -3.60
N THR A 179 7.43 12.19 -4.46
CA THR A 179 7.85 11.73 -5.79
C THR A 179 9.25 11.13 -5.77
N ASN A 180 10.13 11.63 -4.90
CA ASN A 180 11.54 11.24 -4.88
C ASN A 180 12.02 11.00 -3.45
N ILE A 181 13.12 10.24 -3.35
CA ILE A 181 13.96 10.10 -2.16
C ILE A 181 15.25 10.91 -2.34
N ILE A 182 15.76 11.45 -1.25
CA ILE A 182 17.07 12.10 -1.18
C ILE A 182 18.01 11.16 -0.43
N LYS A 183 19.17 10.90 -1.04
CA LYS A 183 20.21 10.04 -0.46
C LYS A 183 21.46 10.86 -0.16
N GLU A 184 22.07 10.57 0.99
CA GLU A 184 23.38 11.09 1.37
C GLU A 184 24.26 9.90 1.74
N LYS A 185 25.47 9.82 1.17
CA LYS A 185 26.40 8.71 1.38
C LYS A 185 25.75 7.32 1.20
N GLY A 186 24.83 7.21 0.23
CA GLY A 186 24.10 5.97 -0.07
C GLY A 186 22.88 5.68 0.81
N VAL A 187 22.65 6.44 1.88
CA VAL A 187 21.53 6.25 2.82
C VAL A 187 20.40 7.22 2.49
N ILE A 188 19.15 6.75 2.55
CA ILE A 188 17.97 7.60 2.36
C ILE A 188 17.80 8.50 3.59
N VAL A 189 17.84 9.82 3.40
CA VAL A 189 17.78 10.78 4.51
C VAL A 189 16.41 11.44 4.65
N LYS A 190 15.71 11.70 3.54
CA LYS A 190 14.39 12.32 3.50
C LYS A 190 13.74 12.08 2.13
N THR A 191 12.47 12.46 2.00
CA THR A 191 11.78 12.50 0.71
C THR A 191 11.68 13.92 0.16
N SER A 192 11.23 14.08 -1.09
CA SER A 192 10.99 15.40 -1.68
C SER A 192 9.76 15.45 -2.61
N ASN A 193 9.32 16.67 -2.93
CA ASN A 193 8.13 16.97 -3.74
C ASN A 193 6.81 16.40 -3.17
N SER A 194 6.72 16.28 -1.84
CA SER A 194 5.57 15.68 -1.18
C SER A 194 4.25 16.37 -1.48
N ARG A 195 4.19 17.71 -1.50
CA ARG A 195 2.96 18.45 -1.85
C ARG A 195 2.44 18.11 -3.25
N LYS A 196 3.34 17.99 -4.23
CA LYS A 196 2.96 17.64 -5.61
C LYS A 196 2.34 16.25 -5.65
N MET A 197 2.95 15.28 -4.96
CA MET A 197 2.44 13.92 -4.91
C MET A 197 1.11 13.84 -4.14
N PHE A 198 1.02 14.50 -2.99
CA PHE A 198 -0.19 14.58 -2.20
C PHE A 198 -1.38 15.07 -3.04
N PHE A 199 -1.24 16.17 -3.78
CA PHE A 199 -2.34 16.67 -4.61
C PHE A 199 -2.76 15.68 -5.71
N LYS A 200 -1.81 15.00 -6.35
CA LYS A 200 -2.13 13.95 -7.33
C LYS A 200 -2.96 12.81 -6.73
N ILE A 201 -2.61 12.37 -5.52
CA ILE A 201 -3.36 11.33 -4.80
C ILE A 201 -4.76 11.84 -4.45
N ILE A 202 -4.87 13.08 -3.97
CA ILE A 202 -6.18 13.69 -3.66
C ILE A 202 -7.07 13.74 -4.89
N ASP A 203 -6.56 14.24 -6.02
CA ASP A 203 -7.31 14.32 -7.28
C ASP A 203 -7.91 12.97 -7.66
N LYS A 204 -7.08 11.91 -7.58
CA LYS A 204 -7.49 10.55 -7.93
C LYS A 204 -8.49 9.95 -6.93
N ILE A 205 -8.34 10.21 -5.64
CA ILE A 205 -9.32 9.78 -4.62
C ILE A 205 -10.65 10.51 -4.81
N GLU A 206 -10.63 11.81 -5.11
CA GLU A 206 -11.84 12.60 -5.37
C GLU A 206 -12.55 12.14 -6.66
N GLU A 207 -11.80 11.75 -7.69
CA GLU A 207 -12.34 11.16 -8.94
C GLU A 207 -13.05 9.81 -8.69
N ILE A 208 -12.47 8.93 -7.88
CA ILE A 208 -12.98 7.56 -7.65
C ILE A 208 -14.07 7.51 -6.57
N GLY A 209 -14.05 8.43 -5.61
CA GLY A 209 -14.84 8.37 -4.39
C GLY A 209 -14.09 7.65 -3.26
N ILE A 210 -13.93 8.31 -2.11
CA ILE A 210 -13.05 7.84 -1.02
C ILE A 210 -13.51 6.50 -0.43
N GLU A 211 -14.81 6.24 -0.43
CA GLU A 211 -15.45 5.02 0.07
C GLU A 211 -15.09 3.78 -0.76
N ASN A 212 -14.68 3.99 -2.01
CA ASN A 212 -14.27 2.93 -2.92
C ASN A 212 -12.78 2.60 -2.78
N ILE A 213 -12.00 3.45 -2.09
CA ILE A 213 -10.54 3.30 -1.96
C ILE A 213 -10.16 2.47 -0.74
N LYS A 214 -9.17 1.60 -0.92
CA LYS A 214 -8.48 0.89 0.17
C LYS A 214 -6.98 1.15 0.13
N ILE A 215 -6.33 1.01 1.27
CA ILE A 215 -4.87 1.01 1.37
C ILE A 215 -4.41 -0.32 1.91
N ILE A 216 -3.44 -0.95 1.25
CA ILE A 216 -2.79 -2.18 1.71
C ILE A 216 -1.34 -1.85 2.03
N ILE A 217 -0.94 -2.05 3.28
CA ILE A 217 0.42 -1.83 3.77
C ILE A 217 1.08 -3.18 4.03
N LYS A 218 2.29 -3.35 3.49
CA LYS A 218 3.15 -4.52 3.70
C LYS A 218 4.58 -4.09 4.01
N ASP A 219 5.32 -4.96 4.69
CA ASP A 219 6.73 -4.75 5.01
C ASP A 219 7.61 -5.65 4.15
N GLU A 220 8.69 -5.08 3.62
CA GLU A 220 9.87 -5.73 3.03
C GLU A 220 11.15 -5.25 3.74
N ILE A 221 11.00 -4.64 4.91
CA ILE A 221 12.10 -4.28 5.81
C ILE A 221 12.67 -5.60 6.35
N LYS A 222 13.99 -5.77 6.23
CA LYS A 222 14.71 -6.93 6.74
C LYS A 222 15.27 -6.69 8.13
#